data_AF-A0A533UTM4-F1
#
_entry.id   AF-A0A533UTM4-F1
#
_cell.length_a   1.000
_cell.length_b   1.000
_cell.length_c   1.000
_cell.angle_alpha   90.00
_cell.angle_beta   90.00
_cell.angle_gamma   90.00
#
_symmetry.space_group_name_H-M   'P 1'
#
loop_
_entity.id
_entity.type
_entity.pdbx_description
1 polymer ?
#
loop_
_entity_poly.entity_id
_entity_poly.type
_entity_poly.pdbx_seq_one_letter_code
_entity_poly.pdbx_strand_id
1 'polypeptide(L)'
;MTVEISELERQRDELAMKQVSGKPKHVEINERTLEAYKKAYEDKGLVITKEQEYPQEDFHSVKKQKAFDALVDPTQGIKKIIGSMIRQPVTIFNKNRKPEVKDALYFNGYWYGLDKRGTEIGAPFSEGSFKRPKLAFTSSDAANPYDPKTGERRGQYKAIGSTIEHYIYLPEDKKERRKQSEEILEKATGTYTGNLSKGHLHYRNHPNNDHSGTHGGLINWDHFCDLSLQQLGELQNKNYYKDSSGILKDKDGHTVKYNDGKIEAIK
;
A
#
# COMPACT_ATOMS: atom_id res chain seq x y z
N MET A 1 -39.72 -20.78 -0.31
CA MET A 1 -38.82 -20.02 -1.19
C MET A 1 -38.07 -18.91 -0.42
N THR A 2 -37.77 -19.15 0.87
CA THR A 2 -37.28 -18.12 1.82
C THR A 2 -36.05 -18.59 2.61
N VAL A 3 -35.63 -19.85 2.44
CA VAL A 3 -34.53 -20.45 3.19
C VAL A 3 -33.20 -20.28 2.44
N GLU A 4 -33.18 -20.42 1.12
CA GLU A 4 -31.97 -20.26 0.27
C GLU A 4 -31.39 -18.84 0.29
N ILE A 5 -32.23 -17.80 0.42
CA ILE A 5 -31.76 -16.41 0.52
C ILE A 5 -30.95 -16.22 1.80
N SER A 6 -31.40 -16.80 2.92
CA SER A 6 -30.72 -16.67 4.21
C SER A 6 -29.35 -17.38 4.25
N GLU A 7 -29.21 -18.47 3.49
CA GLU A 7 -27.99 -19.26 3.47
C GLU A 7 -26.93 -18.63 2.54
N LEU A 8 -27.36 -18.01 1.44
CA LEU A 8 -26.51 -17.18 0.58
C LEU A 8 -26.07 -15.87 1.27
N GLU A 9 -26.97 -15.21 2.01
CA GLU A 9 -26.63 -14.03 2.82
C GLU A 9 -25.65 -14.40 3.93
N ARG A 10 -25.87 -15.53 4.61
CA ARG A 10 -24.96 -16.05 5.62
C ARG A 10 -23.62 -16.47 5.05
N GLN A 11 -23.58 -17.14 3.89
CA GLN A 11 -22.32 -17.46 3.21
C GLN A 11 -21.59 -16.20 2.74
N ARG A 12 -22.30 -15.16 2.28
CA ARG A 12 -21.73 -13.85 1.94
C ARG A 12 -21.15 -13.15 3.17
N ASP A 13 -21.86 -13.19 4.28
CA ASP A 13 -21.41 -12.57 5.54
C ASP A 13 -20.28 -13.37 6.20
N GLU A 14 -20.29 -14.70 6.11
CA GLU A 14 -19.18 -15.59 6.51
C GLU A 14 -17.96 -15.41 5.60
N LEU A 15 -18.14 -15.23 4.29
CA LEU A 15 -17.07 -14.85 3.35
C LEU A 15 -16.54 -13.43 3.62
N ALA A 16 -17.39 -12.50 4.06
CA ALA A 16 -17.01 -11.13 4.44
C ALA A 16 -16.32 -11.05 5.82
N MET A 17 -16.55 -12.05 6.68
CA MET A 17 -16.07 -12.15 8.06
C MET A 17 -15.01 -13.26 8.25
N LYS A 18 -14.34 -13.72 7.19
CA LYS A 18 -13.25 -14.70 7.33
C LYS A 18 -12.12 -14.10 8.17
N GLN A 19 -12.12 -14.44 9.45
CA GLN A 19 -11.00 -14.20 10.35
C GLN A 19 -9.91 -15.22 10.02
N VAL A 20 -8.68 -14.75 9.84
CA VAL A 20 -7.55 -15.64 9.57
C VAL A 20 -6.80 -16.01 10.86
N SER A 21 -6.34 -17.26 10.93
CA SER A 21 -5.76 -17.90 12.10
C SER A 21 -4.36 -17.40 12.46
N GLY A 22 -4.08 -17.30 13.76
CA GLY A 22 -2.74 -17.16 14.34
C GLY A 22 -2.43 -15.74 14.79
N LYS A 23 -2.38 -15.48 16.11
CA LYS A 23 -2.03 -14.16 16.63
C LYS A 23 -0.51 -13.93 16.51
N PRO A 24 -0.02 -12.91 15.79
CA PRO A 24 1.39 -12.54 15.83
C PRO A 24 1.82 -12.20 17.26
N LYS A 25 3.08 -12.54 17.56
CA LYS A 25 3.74 -12.21 18.84
C LYS A 25 4.69 -11.02 18.72
N HIS A 26 5.09 -10.67 17.50
CA HIS A 26 5.92 -9.51 17.18
C HIS A 26 5.38 -8.83 15.93
N VAL A 27 5.66 -7.54 15.76
CA VAL A 27 5.32 -6.80 14.54
C VAL A 27 6.42 -6.93 13.49
N GLU A 28 6.02 -7.03 12.23
CA GLU A 28 6.94 -6.89 11.10
C GLU A 28 7.15 -5.40 10.82
N ILE A 29 8.39 -4.93 11.02
CA ILE A 29 8.76 -3.51 10.88
C ILE A 29 9.33 -3.29 9.48
N ASN A 30 8.68 -2.42 8.70
CA ASN A 30 9.15 -2.06 7.37
C ASN A 30 10.20 -0.94 7.44
N GLU A 31 11.48 -1.30 7.37
CA GLU A 31 12.60 -0.34 7.39
C GLU A 31 13.09 0.09 6.00
N ARG A 32 12.48 -0.39 4.91
CA ARG A 32 12.99 -0.23 3.53
C ARG A 32 13.31 1.21 3.15
N THR A 33 12.46 2.17 3.55
CA THR A 33 12.73 3.59 3.31
C THR A 33 14.01 4.03 4.02
N LEU A 34 14.21 3.66 5.29
CA LEU A 34 15.39 4.08 6.05
C LEU A 34 16.66 3.38 5.54
N GLU A 35 16.57 2.12 5.16
CA GLU A 35 17.65 1.37 4.51
C GLU A 35 18.05 2.00 3.17
N ALA A 36 17.08 2.38 2.34
CA ALA A 36 17.33 3.05 1.06
C ALA A 36 18.02 4.41 1.26
N TYR A 37 17.66 5.16 2.33
CA TYR A 37 18.34 6.39 2.69
C TYR A 37 19.78 6.14 3.13
N LYS A 38 20.02 5.19 4.03
CA LYS A 38 21.38 4.83 4.46
C LYS A 38 22.27 4.46 3.27
N LYS A 39 21.78 3.56 2.42
CA LYS A 39 22.50 3.09 1.23
C LYS A 39 22.82 4.23 0.25
N ALA A 40 21.86 5.11 -0.03
CA ALA A 40 22.10 6.22 -0.95
C ALA A 40 23.17 7.20 -0.44
N TYR A 41 23.23 7.44 0.88
CA TYR A 41 24.28 8.24 1.51
C TYR A 41 25.63 7.51 1.44
N GLU A 42 25.66 6.21 1.76
CA GLU A 42 26.86 5.38 1.68
C GLU A 42 27.45 5.35 0.26
N ASP A 43 26.61 5.23 -0.78
CA ASP A 43 27.00 5.29 -2.19
C ASP A 43 27.65 6.63 -2.58
N LYS A 44 27.53 7.66 -1.73
CA LYS A 44 28.19 8.97 -1.86
C LYS A 44 29.32 9.19 -0.87
N GLY A 45 29.72 8.17 -0.12
CA GLY A 45 30.74 8.26 0.93
C GLY A 45 30.27 9.05 2.16
N LEU A 46 28.95 9.13 2.39
CA LEU A 46 28.33 9.88 3.48
C LEU A 46 27.70 8.94 4.51
N VAL A 47 27.50 9.46 5.71
CA VAL A 47 26.79 8.78 6.80
C VAL A 47 25.69 9.69 7.32
N ILE A 48 24.49 9.14 7.47
CA ILE A 48 23.37 9.85 8.11
C ILE A 48 23.67 9.95 9.61
N THR A 49 23.79 11.17 10.12
CA THR A 49 24.10 11.45 11.52
C THR A 49 22.95 12.12 12.26
N LYS A 50 21.95 12.61 11.52
CA LYS A 50 20.83 13.39 12.05
C LYS A 50 19.49 12.79 11.65
N GLU A 51 18.53 12.77 12.56
CA GLU A 51 17.17 12.28 12.29
C GLU A 51 16.48 13.09 11.16
N GLN A 52 16.83 14.37 11.00
CA GLN A 52 16.27 15.26 9.97
C GLN A 52 16.66 14.88 8.54
N GLU A 53 17.68 14.04 8.36
CA GLU A 53 18.13 13.57 7.04
C GLU A 53 17.24 12.43 6.50
N TYR A 54 16.46 11.79 7.37
CA TYR A 54 15.43 10.81 7.00
C TYR A 54 14.11 11.50 6.64
N PRO A 55 13.27 10.88 5.78
CA PRO A 55 11.93 11.37 5.53
C PRO A 55 11.12 11.24 6.83
N GLN A 56 10.67 12.38 7.36
CA GLN A 56 10.17 12.48 8.73
C GLN A 56 9.01 11.53 9.01
N GLU A 57 8.03 11.44 8.10
CA GLU A 57 6.85 10.57 8.29
C GLU A 57 7.24 9.10 8.45
N ASP A 58 8.06 8.57 7.55
CA ASP A 58 8.52 7.18 7.57
C ASP A 58 9.40 6.89 8.78
N PHE A 59 10.31 7.81 9.12
CA PHE A 59 11.16 7.69 10.31
C PHE A 59 10.32 7.60 11.59
N HIS A 60 9.35 8.49 11.75
CA HIS A 60 8.44 8.47 12.90
C HIS A 60 7.55 7.23 12.91
N SER A 61 7.11 6.74 11.75
CA SER A 61 6.35 5.50 11.63
C SER A 61 7.14 4.30 12.14
N VAL A 62 8.38 4.11 11.68
CA VAL A 62 9.28 3.04 12.15
C VAL A 62 9.55 3.17 13.65
N LYS A 63 9.80 4.40 14.14
CA LYS A 63 10.00 4.66 15.57
C LYS A 63 8.79 4.26 16.40
N LYS A 64 7.56 4.56 15.94
CA LYS A 64 6.31 4.14 16.59
C LYS A 64 6.12 2.63 16.57
N GLN A 65 6.45 1.95 15.47
CA GLN A 65 6.38 0.48 15.38
C GLN A 65 7.33 -0.19 16.36
N LYS A 66 8.59 0.28 16.46
CA LYS A 66 9.55 -0.22 17.44
C LYS A 66 9.10 0.01 18.88
N ALA A 67 8.55 1.19 19.17
CA ALA A 67 8.01 1.50 20.49
C ALA A 67 6.82 0.60 20.84
N PHE A 68 5.93 0.35 19.87
CA PHE A 68 4.81 -0.58 20.05
C PHE A 68 5.30 -2.00 20.34
N ASP A 69 6.22 -2.55 19.54
CA ASP A 69 6.76 -3.91 19.74
C ASP A 69 7.40 -4.10 21.12
N ALA A 70 8.05 -3.05 21.63
CA ALA A 70 8.66 -3.06 22.96
C ALA A 70 7.64 -2.97 24.12
N LEU A 71 6.48 -2.36 23.90
CA LEU A 71 5.48 -2.10 24.95
C LEU A 71 4.35 -3.13 24.97
N VAL A 72 3.99 -3.69 23.82
CA VAL A 72 2.89 -4.63 23.69
C VAL A 72 3.20 -5.92 24.44
N ASP A 73 2.21 -6.48 25.12
CA ASP A 73 2.31 -7.79 25.76
C ASP A 73 2.05 -8.89 24.72
N PRO A 74 3.10 -9.63 24.29
CA PRO A 74 2.96 -10.64 23.25
C PRO A 74 2.09 -11.82 23.68
N THR A 75 1.86 -12.01 24.99
CA THR A 75 1.03 -13.11 25.51
C THR A 75 -0.47 -12.88 25.27
N GLN A 76 -0.89 -11.62 25.17
CA GLN A 76 -2.27 -11.23 24.87
C GLN A 76 -2.55 -11.25 23.35
N GLY A 77 -1.47 -11.27 22.57
CA GLY A 77 -1.44 -11.39 21.13
C GLY A 77 -1.70 -10.08 20.41
N ILE A 78 -1.11 -9.95 19.23
CA ILE A 78 -1.13 -8.74 18.41
C ILE A 78 -2.13 -8.93 17.26
N LYS A 79 -2.82 -7.88 16.85
CA LYS A 79 -3.66 -7.84 15.65
C LYS A 79 -3.03 -6.94 14.60
N LYS A 80 -2.92 -7.42 13.36
CA LYS A 80 -2.60 -6.59 12.19
C LYS A 80 -3.90 -6.29 11.45
N ILE A 81 -4.23 -5.02 11.30
CA ILE A 81 -5.44 -4.58 10.58
C ILE A 81 -5.00 -3.75 9.38
N ILE A 82 -5.24 -4.25 8.18
CA ILE A 82 -5.10 -3.48 6.95
C ILE A 82 -6.32 -2.56 6.84
N GLY A 83 -6.08 -1.26 6.85
CA GLY A 83 -7.11 -0.23 6.75
C GLY A 83 -7.35 0.27 5.33
N SER A 84 -6.43 -0.01 4.39
CA SER A 84 -6.62 0.28 2.96
C SER A 84 -5.68 -0.56 2.10
N MET A 85 -6.15 -0.98 0.92
CA MET A 85 -5.32 -1.61 -0.11
C MET A 85 -5.45 -0.85 -1.43
N ILE A 86 -4.32 -0.69 -2.11
CA ILE A 86 -4.21 0.13 -3.31
C ILE A 86 -3.47 -0.64 -4.41
N ARG A 87 -4.12 -0.80 -5.56
CA ARG A 87 -3.50 -1.27 -6.81
C ARG A 87 -3.16 -0.08 -7.71
N GLN A 88 -2.00 -0.12 -8.35
CA GLN A 88 -1.52 0.95 -9.21
C GLN A 88 -0.67 0.39 -10.37
N PRO A 89 -0.89 0.84 -11.63
CA PRO A 89 0.02 0.53 -12.72
C PRO A 89 1.31 1.32 -12.50
N VAL A 90 2.44 0.63 -12.51
CA VAL A 90 3.77 1.25 -12.40
C VAL A 90 4.65 0.79 -13.55
N THR A 91 5.31 1.75 -14.22
CA THR A 91 6.28 1.43 -15.26
C THR A 91 7.63 1.12 -14.60
N ILE A 92 8.12 -0.10 -14.81
CA ILE A 92 9.47 -0.53 -14.44
C ILE A 92 10.28 -0.78 -15.72
N PHE A 93 11.61 -0.73 -15.62
CA PHE A 93 12.49 -1.09 -16.72
C PHE A 93 13.06 -2.48 -16.48
N ASN A 94 12.84 -3.40 -17.42
CA ASN A 94 13.39 -4.74 -17.33
C ASN A 94 14.92 -4.74 -17.57
N LYS A 95 15.56 -5.91 -17.47
CA LYS A 95 17.01 -6.09 -17.66
C LYS A 95 17.52 -5.55 -19.02
N ASN A 96 16.64 -5.49 -20.02
CA ASN A 96 16.95 -4.99 -21.37
C ASN A 96 16.62 -3.50 -21.54
N ARG A 97 16.35 -2.77 -20.44
CA ARG A 97 15.90 -1.36 -20.42
C ARG A 97 14.61 -1.11 -21.21
N LYS A 98 13.80 -2.14 -21.44
CA LYS A 98 12.47 -1.95 -22.03
C LYS A 98 11.47 -1.62 -20.92
N PRO A 99 10.59 -0.64 -21.11
CA PRO A 99 9.55 -0.33 -20.16
C PRO A 99 8.53 -1.48 -20.11
N GLU A 100 8.12 -1.84 -18.91
CA GLU A 100 7.11 -2.86 -18.62
C GLU A 100 6.18 -2.30 -17.55
N VAL A 101 4.87 -2.38 -17.78
CA VAL A 101 3.87 -1.96 -16.78
C VAL A 101 3.58 -3.12 -15.86
N LYS A 102 3.73 -2.92 -14.55
CA LYS A 102 3.38 -3.89 -13.51
C LYS A 102 2.22 -3.39 -12.67
N ASP A 103 1.46 -4.33 -12.14
CA ASP A 103 0.42 -4.10 -11.14
C ASP A 103 1.06 -4.10 -9.75
N ALA A 104 1.32 -2.92 -9.22
CA ALA A 104 1.86 -2.78 -7.87
C ALA A 104 0.74 -2.75 -6.85
N LEU A 105 0.94 -3.46 -5.75
CA LEU A 105 0.06 -3.43 -4.59
C LEU A 105 0.80 -2.76 -3.41
N TYR A 106 0.17 -1.79 -2.78
CA TYR A 106 0.58 -1.30 -1.48
C TYR A 106 -0.62 -1.12 -0.57
N PHE A 107 -0.39 -1.18 0.74
CA PHE A 107 -1.44 -1.17 1.73
C PHE A 107 -0.96 -0.50 3.01
N ASN A 108 -1.92 0.09 3.72
CA ASN A 108 -1.70 0.79 4.98
C ASN A 108 -2.60 0.20 6.04
N GLY A 109 -2.17 0.27 7.29
CA GLY A 109 -2.92 -0.30 8.39
C GLY A 109 -2.37 0.08 9.74
N TYR A 110 -2.85 -0.64 10.75
CA TYR A 110 -2.44 -0.49 12.13
C TYR A 110 -2.21 -1.85 12.77
N TRP A 111 -1.17 -1.91 13.60
CA TRP A 111 -1.02 -2.91 14.63
C TRP A 111 -1.80 -2.48 15.86
N TYR A 112 -2.50 -3.41 16.50
CA TYR A 112 -3.18 -3.22 17.77
C TYR A 112 -2.82 -4.34 18.75
N GLY A 113 -2.74 -3.99 20.03
CA GLY A 113 -2.48 -4.93 21.11
C GLY A 113 -2.66 -4.27 22.46
N LEU A 114 -2.55 -5.07 23.52
CA LEU A 114 -2.63 -4.59 24.90
C LEU A 114 -1.21 -4.50 25.48
N ASP A 115 -0.92 -3.45 26.24
CA ASP A 115 0.28 -3.39 27.05
C ASP A 115 0.14 -4.27 28.32
N LYS A 116 1.20 -4.34 29.13
CA LYS A 116 1.20 -5.10 30.40
C LYS A 116 0.17 -4.60 31.43
N ARG A 117 -0.41 -3.42 31.24
CA ARG A 117 -1.44 -2.83 32.11
C ARG A 117 -2.85 -3.09 31.58
N GLY A 118 -2.98 -3.78 30.44
CA GLY A 118 -4.25 -4.01 29.76
C GLY A 118 -4.75 -2.80 28.97
N THR A 119 -3.90 -1.81 28.69
CA THR A 119 -4.26 -0.64 27.88
C THR A 119 -4.07 -0.95 26.39
N GLU A 120 -5.07 -0.66 25.56
CA GLU A 120 -4.93 -0.79 24.11
C GLU A 120 -3.99 0.28 23.55
N ILE A 121 -3.01 -0.19 22.80
CA ILE A 121 -2.03 0.63 22.09
C ILE A 121 -2.02 0.22 20.61
N GLY A 122 -1.53 1.11 19.75
CA GLY A 122 -1.40 0.81 18.33
C GLY A 122 -0.31 1.59 17.62
N ALA A 123 0.12 1.07 16.49
CA ALA A 123 1.12 1.70 15.63
C ALA A 123 0.75 1.56 14.15
N PRO A 124 0.86 2.64 13.35
CA PRO A 124 0.59 2.57 11.92
C PRO A 124 1.67 1.77 11.20
N PHE A 125 1.30 1.15 10.08
CA PHE A 125 2.24 0.54 9.14
C PHE A 125 1.83 0.80 7.69
N SER A 126 2.82 0.74 6.81
CA SER A 126 2.68 0.82 5.36
C SER A 126 3.58 -0.23 4.72
N GLU A 127 3.07 -0.93 3.72
CA GLU A 127 3.77 -2.00 3.00
C GLU A 127 3.45 -1.95 1.51
N GLY A 128 4.35 -2.49 0.70
CA GLY A 128 4.25 -2.57 -0.76
C GLY A 128 4.98 -1.47 -1.51
N SER A 129 5.35 -0.37 -0.84
CA SER A 129 6.22 0.68 -1.37
C SER A 129 7.15 1.30 -0.32
N PHE A 130 8.19 2.00 -0.79
CA PHE A 130 9.14 2.75 0.04
C PHE A 130 9.65 4.00 -0.69
N LYS A 131 10.18 4.98 0.05
CA LYS A 131 10.78 6.19 -0.52
C LYS A 131 12.28 6.00 -0.72
N ARG A 132 12.76 6.12 -1.95
CA ARG A 132 14.18 6.19 -2.29
C ARG A 132 14.60 7.66 -2.42
N PRO A 133 15.64 8.15 -1.71
CA PRO A 133 16.03 9.55 -1.80
C PRO A 133 16.65 9.89 -3.16
N LYS A 134 16.46 11.13 -3.60
CA LYS A 134 17.24 11.75 -4.65
C LYS A 134 18.29 12.65 -4.00
N LEU A 135 19.55 12.25 -4.07
CA LEU A 135 20.66 13.06 -3.58
C LEU A 135 21.21 13.94 -4.71
N ALA A 136 21.32 15.23 -4.44
CA ALA A 136 21.98 16.17 -5.33
C ALA A 136 23.11 16.89 -4.60
N PHE A 137 24.22 17.09 -5.30
CA PHE A 137 25.31 17.90 -4.80
C PHE A 137 24.92 19.37 -4.86
N THR A 138 25.02 20.07 -3.73
CA THR A 138 24.83 21.52 -3.67
C THR A 138 26.19 22.16 -3.42
N SER A 139 26.64 23.01 -4.35
CA SER A 139 27.87 23.79 -4.19
C SER A 139 27.72 24.75 -3.01
N SER A 140 28.71 24.82 -2.13
CA SER A 140 28.73 25.83 -1.06
C SER A 140 29.10 27.21 -1.59
N ASP A 141 29.89 27.25 -2.67
CA ASP A 141 30.27 28.45 -3.42
C ASP A 141 30.22 28.10 -4.91
N ALA A 142 29.38 28.79 -5.68
CA ALA A 142 29.26 28.57 -7.12
C ALA A 142 30.38 29.24 -7.92
N ALA A 143 30.97 30.32 -7.39
CA ALA A 143 32.06 31.05 -8.04
C ALA A 143 33.39 30.31 -7.88
N ASN A 144 33.58 29.61 -6.75
CA ASN A 144 34.76 28.77 -6.49
C ASN A 144 34.33 27.33 -6.16
N PRO A 145 33.87 26.55 -7.15
CA PRO A 145 33.25 25.25 -6.92
C PRO A 145 34.24 24.14 -6.56
N TYR A 146 35.54 24.39 -6.61
CA TYR A 146 36.59 23.42 -6.28
C TYR A 146 37.54 24.00 -5.24
N ASP A 147 38.04 23.14 -4.36
CA ASP A 147 39.12 23.49 -3.46
C ASP A 147 40.44 23.58 -4.25
N PRO A 148 41.15 24.71 -4.21
CA PRO A 148 42.37 24.89 -5.00
C PRO A 148 43.54 24.05 -4.49
N LYS A 149 43.48 23.49 -3.27
CA LYS A 149 44.52 22.62 -2.71
C LYS A 149 44.27 21.16 -3.03
N THR A 150 43.03 20.68 -2.90
CA THR A 150 42.69 19.27 -3.07
C THR A 150 42.11 18.94 -4.45
N GLY A 151 41.61 19.94 -5.18
CA GLY A 151 40.87 19.75 -6.43
C GLY A 151 39.45 19.21 -6.23
N GLU A 152 39.04 18.94 -4.98
CA GLU A 152 37.72 18.38 -4.68
C GLU A 152 36.63 19.45 -4.76
N ARG A 153 35.42 19.03 -5.13
CA ARG A 153 34.28 19.93 -5.29
C ARG A 153 33.79 20.43 -3.92
N ARG A 154 33.65 21.74 -3.75
CA ARG A 154 33.21 22.39 -2.50
C ARG A 154 31.70 22.37 -2.37
N GLY A 155 31.19 21.63 -1.39
CA GLY A 155 29.76 21.51 -1.16
C GLY A 155 29.40 20.25 -0.40
N GLN A 156 28.13 19.87 -0.46
CA GLN A 156 27.61 18.68 0.21
C GLN A 156 26.47 18.08 -0.60
N TYR A 157 26.31 16.76 -0.56
CA TYR A 157 25.07 16.16 -1.04
C TYR A 157 23.96 16.38 -0.03
N LYS A 158 22.76 16.67 -0.54
CA LYS A 158 21.53 16.72 0.25
C LYS A 158 20.43 15.96 -0.47
N ALA A 159 19.51 15.41 0.32
CA ALA A 159 18.25 14.93 -0.23
C ALA A 159 17.44 16.13 -0.74
N ILE A 160 17.12 16.13 -2.03
CA ILE A 160 16.28 17.15 -2.67
C ILE A 160 14.84 16.66 -2.92
N GLY A 161 14.55 15.44 -2.48
CA GLY A 161 13.26 14.77 -2.65
C GLY A 161 13.44 13.26 -2.63
N SER A 162 12.40 12.54 -3.04
CA SER A 162 12.39 11.09 -3.14
C SER A 162 11.64 10.61 -4.37
N THR A 163 11.89 9.37 -4.78
CA THR A 163 11.05 8.59 -5.69
C THR A 163 10.35 7.51 -4.89
N ILE A 164 9.09 7.23 -5.20
CA ILE A 164 8.37 6.09 -4.63
C ILE A 164 8.71 4.84 -5.44
N GLU A 165 9.09 3.78 -4.74
CA GLU A 165 9.37 2.48 -5.34
C GLU A 165 8.50 1.40 -4.75
N HIS A 166 8.05 0.49 -5.61
CA HIS A 166 7.15 -0.60 -5.24
C HIS A 166 7.92 -1.91 -5.21
N TYR A 167 7.52 -2.81 -4.31
CA TYR A 167 8.16 -4.12 -4.15
C TYR A 167 7.20 -5.30 -4.04
N ILE A 168 5.89 -5.04 -4.02
CA ILE A 168 4.86 -6.08 -4.14
C ILE A 168 4.19 -5.89 -5.49
N TYR A 169 4.40 -6.86 -6.38
CA TYR A 169 3.78 -6.91 -7.70
C TYR A 169 2.80 -8.07 -7.74
N LEU A 170 1.60 -7.80 -8.24
CA LEU A 170 0.57 -8.80 -8.47
C LEU A 170 0.78 -9.46 -9.84
N PRO A 171 0.51 -10.78 -9.96
CA PRO A 171 0.55 -11.46 -11.24
C PRO A 171 -0.61 -11.03 -12.15
N GLU A 172 -0.42 -11.20 -13.45
CA GLU A 172 -1.46 -10.95 -14.44
C GLU A 172 -2.60 -11.97 -14.34
N ASP A 173 -2.26 -13.23 -14.04
CA ASP A 173 -3.23 -14.30 -13.85
C ASP A 173 -4.18 -14.01 -12.69
N LYS A 174 -5.49 -14.14 -12.95
CA LYS A 174 -6.55 -13.85 -11.98
C LYS A 174 -6.47 -14.73 -10.74
N LYS A 175 -6.22 -16.04 -10.90
CA LYS A 175 -6.23 -16.98 -9.77
C LYS A 175 -5.04 -16.72 -8.85
N GLU A 176 -3.86 -16.55 -9.43
CA GLU A 176 -2.64 -16.24 -8.66
C GLU A 176 -2.73 -14.85 -8.00
N ARG A 177 -3.34 -13.86 -8.66
CA ARG A 177 -3.52 -12.52 -8.08
C ARG A 177 -4.43 -12.53 -6.87
N ARG A 178 -5.56 -13.24 -6.97
CA ARG A 178 -6.48 -13.43 -5.85
C ARG A 178 -5.78 -14.15 -4.71
N LYS A 179 -5.10 -15.26 -5.00
CA LYS A 179 -4.36 -16.04 -4.01
C LYS A 179 -3.34 -15.17 -3.26
N GLN A 180 -2.51 -14.40 -3.96
CA GLN A 180 -1.55 -13.50 -3.32
C GLN A 180 -2.24 -12.42 -2.47
N SER A 181 -3.37 -11.88 -2.92
CA SER A 181 -4.14 -10.89 -2.15
C SER A 181 -4.73 -11.48 -0.88
N GLU A 182 -5.24 -12.71 -0.97
CA GLU A 182 -5.76 -13.48 0.16
C GLU A 182 -4.64 -13.84 1.15
N GLU A 183 -3.48 -14.30 0.68
CA GLU A 183 -2.29 -14.57 1.53
C GLU A 183 -1.83 -13.33 2.32
N ILE A 184 -1.95 -12.13 1.74
CA ILE A 184 -1.66 -10.86 2.44
C ILE A 184 -2.67 -10.62 3.56
N LEU A 185 -3.97 -10.84 3.30
CA LEU A 185 -5.01 -10.74 4.32
C LEU A 185 -4.87 -11.84 5.39
N GLU A 186 -4.39 -13.02 5.01
CA GLU A 186 -4.17 -14.12 5.92
C GLU A 186 -3.14 -13.81 6.99
N LYS A 187 -2.10 -13.08 6.62
CA LYS A 187 -1.11 -12.54 7.56
C LYS A 187 -1.65 -11.38 8.39
N ALA A 188 -2.81 -10.83 8.03
CA ALA A 188 -3.39 -9.64 8.63
C ALA A 188 -4.61 -9.96 9.51
N THR A 189 -4.37 -10.62 10.65
CA THR A 189 -5.35 -11.34 11.48
C THR A 189 -6.53 -10.55 12.06
N GLY A 190 -6.53 -9.22 11.99
CA GLY A 190 -7.68 -8.38 12.35
C GLY A 190 -8.37 -7.70 11.17
N THR A 191 -8.03 -8.10 9.94
CA THR A 191 -8.57 -7.50 8.71
C THR A 191 -9.79 -8.25 8.21
N TYR A 192 -10.82 -7.50 7.82
CA TYR A 192 -12.06 -8.05 7.25
C TYR A 192 -12.28 -7.48 5.86
N THR A 193 -12.47 -8.35 4.87
CA THR A 193 -12.71 -7.97 3.46
C THR A 193 -13.96 -7.11 3.30
N GLY A 194 -14.99 -7.36 4.13
CA GLY A 194 -16.21 -6.56 4.18
C GLY A 194 -15.94 -5.10 4.57
N ASN A 195 -15.03 -4.85 5.52
CA ASN A 195 -14.63 -3.49 5.89
C ASN A 195 -13.80 -2.84 4.79
N LEU A 196 -12.87 -3.59 4.18
CA LEU A 196 -12.09 -3.08 3.05
C LEU A 196 -13.01 -2.65 1.89
N SER A 197 -14.04 -3.43 1.61
CA SER A 197 -15.01 -3.18 0.54
C SER A 197 -15.89 -1.94 0.76
N LYS A 198 -15.87 -1.33 1.96
CA LYS A 198 -16.59 -0.08 2.29
C LYS A 198 -15.77 1.17 1.95
N GLY A 199 -15.10 1.15 0.80
CA GLY A 199 -14.37 2.31 0.27
C GLY A 199 -12.89 2.39 0.64
N HIS A 200 -12.30 1.30 1.13
CA HIS A 200 -10.87 1.20 1.48
C HIS A 200 -10.06 0.37 0.47
N LEU A 201 -10.69 -0.08 -0.61
CA LEU A 201 -10.05 -0.68 -1.78
C LEU A 201 -9.95 0.39 -2.88
N HIS A 202 -8.74 0.63 -3.35
CA HIS A 202 -8.48 1.69 -4.31
C HIS A 202 -7.72 1.17 -5.53
N TYR A 203 -8.10 1.69 -6.69
CA TYR A 203 -7.27 1.68 -7.88
C TYR A 203 -6.80 3.11 -8.13
N ARG A 204 -5.50 3.28 -8.35
CA ARG A 204 -4.90 4.57 -8.66
C ARG A 204 -4.19 4.50 -9.98
N ASN A 205 -4.48 5.46 -10.85
CA ASN A 205 -3.78 5.64 -12.10
C ASN A 205 -3.24 7.07 -12.17
N HIS A 206 -2.25 7.37 -11.31
CA HIS A 206 -1.64 8.70 -11.25
C HIS A 206 -0.38 8.72 -12.12
N PRO A 207 -0.15 9.78 -12.94
CA PRO A 207 1.14 9.98 -13.59
C PRO A 207 2.26 10.07 -12.54
N ASN A 208 3.42 9.45 -12.80
CA ASN A 208 4.63 9.52 -11.98
C ASN A 208 4.68 8.68 -10.69
N ASN A 209 3.87 7.64 -10.56
CA ASN A 209 3.90 6.72 -9.40
C ASN A 209 3.66 7.42 -8.04
N ASP A 210 2.98 8.58 -8.02
CA ASP A 210 2.71 9.32 -6.80
C ASP A 210 1.51 8.73 -6.03
N HIS A 211 1.47 8.97 -4.72
CA HIS A 211 0.41 8.59 -3.80
C HIS A 211 -0.63 9.72 -3.58
N SER A 212 -0.59 10.81 -4.35
CA SER A 212 -1.59 11.88 -4.29
C SER A 212 -2.91 11.48 -4.98
N GLY A 213 -4.05 11.96 -4.45
CA GLY A 213 -5.38 11.72 -5.01
C GLY A 213 -6.05 10.42 -4.55
N THR A 214 -6.94 10.50 -3.56
CA THR A 214 -7.84 9.41 -3.16
C THR A 214 -9.23 9.66 -3.72
N HIS A 215 -9.56 9.03 -4.84
CA HIS A 215 -10.96 8.79 -5.19
C HIS A 215 -11.25 7.31 -4.88
N GLY A 216 -11.63 7.03 -3.63
CA GLY A 216 -12.39 5.82 -3.27
C GLY A 216 -13.88 6.07 -3.53
N GLY A 217 -14.75 5.09 -3.74
CA GLY A 217 -14.61 3.66 -3.53
C GLY A 217 -15.76 2.91 -4.19
N LEU A 218 -15.46 2.26 -5.32
CA LEU A 218 -16.43 1.51 -6.12
C LEU A 218 -16.07 0.03 -6.25
N ILE A 219 -14.85 -0.30 -5.83
CA ILE A 219 -14.23 -1.60 -6.01
C ILE A 219 -14.55 -2.41 -4.75
N ASN A 220 -15.30 -3.50 -4.90
CA ASN A 220 -15.44 -4.51 -3.85
C ASN A 220 -14.24 -5.45 -3.88
N TRP A 221 -14.15 -6.37 -2.91
CA TRP A 221 -13.07 -7.34 -2.85
C TRP A 221 -12.88 -8.14 -4.14
N ASP A 222 -13.98 -8.62 -4.74
CA ASP A 222 -13.89 -9.42 -5.95
C ASP A 222 -13.39 -8.63 -7.15
N HIS A 223 -13.85 -7.40 -7.34
CA HIS A 223 -13.31 -6.51 -8.36
C HIS A 223 -11.82 -6.25 -8.10
N PHE A 224 -11.44 -6.03 -6.84
CA PHE A 224 -10.07 -5.74 -6.46
C PHE A 224 -9.13 -6.92 -6.73
N CYS A 225 -9.58 -8.16 -6.55
CA CYS A 225 -8.77 -9.35 -6.78
C CYS A 225 -8.81 -9.82 -8.24
N ASP A 226 -9.97 -9.75 -8.88
CA ASP A 226 -10.21 -10.46 -10.13
C ASP A 226 -9.93 -9.62 -11.38
N LEU A 227 -10.11 -8.30 -11.30
CA LEU A 227 -9.93 -7.42 -12.45
C LEU A 227 -8.46 -7.22 -12.79
N SER A 228 -8.14 -7.13 -14.07
CA SER A 228 -6.84 -6.60 -14.53
C SER A 228 -6.74 -5.10 -14.26
N LEU A 229 -5.53 -4.54 -14.34
CA LEU A 229 -5.31 -3.08 -14.25
C LEU A 229 -6.17 -2.31 -15.27
N GLN A 230 -6.27 -2.81 -16.50
CA GLN A 230 -7.09 -2.19 -17.54
C GLN A 230 -8.57 -2.15 -17.14
N GLN A 231 -9.10 -3.27 -16.66
CA GLN A 231 -10.50 -3.38 -16.23
C GLN A 231 -10.80 -2.50 -15.01
N LEU A 232 -9.86 -2.40 -14.06
CA LEU A 232 -9.98 -1.46 -12.94
C LEU A 232 -9.99 0.00 -13.41
N GLY A 233 -9.15 0.34 -14.39
CA GLY A 233 -9.13 1.66 -15.01
C GLY A 233 -10.43 2.00 -15.74
N GLU A 234 -11.00 1.05 -16.48
CA GLU A 234 -12.31 1.22 -17.10
C GLU A 234 -13.43 1.43 -16.07
N LEU A 235 -13.39 0.69 -14.96
CA LEU A 235 -14.35 0.82 -13.87
C LEU A 235 -14.25 2.19 -13.18
N GLN A 236 -13.03 2.71 -13.01
CA GLN A 236 -12.83 4.05 -12.47
C GLN A 236 -13.25 5.16 -13.45
N ASN A 237 -12.91 5.04 -14.73
CA ASN A 237 -13.13 6.10 -15.73
C ASN A 237 -14.60 6.28 -16.13
N LYS A 238 -15.43 5.25 -15.99
CA LYS A 238 -16.83 5.28 -16.44
C LYS A 238 -17.81 5.88 -15.42
N ASN A 239 -17.32 6.48 -14.33
CA ASN A 239 -18.13 7.08 -13.26
C ASN A 239 -19.24 6.16 -12.74
N TYR A 240 -18.98 4.85 -12.69
CA TYR A 240 -19.92 3.93 -12.07
C TYR A 240 -20.10 4.35 -10.60
N TYR A 241 -21.30 4.17 -10.03
CA TYR A 241 -21.53 4.44 -8.62
C TYR A 241 -22.32 3.30 -7.98
N LYS A 242 -22.23 3.16 -6.65
CA LYS A 242 -23.15 2.31 -5.90
C LYS A 242 -24.25 3.17 -5.31
N ASP A 243 -25.50 2.73 -5.46
CA ASP A 243 -26.61 3.34 -4.74
C ASP A 243 -26.60 2.95 -3.25
N SER A 244 -27.56 3.47 -2.48
CA SER A 244 -27.71 3.18 -1.05
C SER A 244 -27.93 1.69 -0.72
N SER A 245 -28.32 0.89 -1.72
CA SER A 245 -28.52 -0.56 -1.60
C SER A 245 -27.27 -1.36 -2.02
N GLY A 246 -26.19 -0.69 -2.44
CA GLY A 246 -24.93 -1.31 -2.85
C GLY A 246 -24.93 -1.84 -4.29
N ILE A 247 -25.97 -1.55 -5.09
CA ILE A 247 -26.09 -1.98 -6.49
C ILE A 247 -25.21 -1.10 -7.36
N LEU A 248 -24.42 -1.72 -8.25
CA LEU A 248 -23.56 -0.99 -9.18
C LEU A 248 -24.39 -0.39 -10.31
N LYS A 249 -24.22 0.91 -10.54
CA LYS A 249 -24.91 1.70 -11.56
C LYS A 249 -23.93 2.44 -12.45
N ASP A 250 -24.28 2.62 -13.72
CA ASP A 250 -23.57 3.54 -14.61
C ASP A 250 -23.88 5.00 -14.28
N LYS A 251 -23.16 5.92 -14.95
CA LYS A 251 -23.35 7.37 -14.79
C LYS A 251 -24.79 7.84 -15.04
N ASP A 252 -25.56 7.06 -15.80
CA ASP A 252 -26.93 7.37 -16.22
C ASP A 252 -27.97 6.69 -15.29
N GLY A 253 -27.51 5.93 -14.28
CA GLY A 253 -28.32 5.29 -13.26
C GLY A 253 -28.82 3.88 -13.61
N HIS A 254 -28.37 3.29 -14.72
CA HIS A 254 -28.71 1.92 -15.09
C HIS A 254 -27.93 0.93 -14.24
N THR A 255 -28.63 -0.11 -13.78
CA THR A 255 -27.98 -1.21 -13.09
C THR A 255 -27.05 -1.96 -14.04
N VAL A 256 -25.81 -2.18 -13.58
CA VAL A 256 -24.81 -2.96 -14.30
C VAL A 256 -24.30 -4.08 -13.42
N LYS A 257 -23.92 -5.21 -14.03
CA LYS A 257 -23.22 -6.30 -13.35
C LYS A 257 -21.89 -6.57 -14.01
N TYR A 258 -20.99 -7.14 -13.22
CA TYR A 258 -19.75 -7.67 -13.73
C TYR A 258 -19.93 -9.15 -14.11
N ASN A 259 -19.70 -9.46 -15.38
CA ASN A 259 -19.76 -10.80 -15.97
C ASN A 259 -18.47 -11.05 -16.74
N ASP A 260 -17.68 -12.06 -16.35
CA ASP A 260 -16.53 -12.58 -17.12
C ASP A 260 -15.60 -11.53 -17.75
N GLY A 261 -15.22 -10.50 -16.99
CA GLY A 261 -14.32 -9.48 -17.53
C GLY A 261 -14.99 -8.23 -18.05
N LYS A 262 -16.31 -8.19 -18.12
CA LYS A 262 -17.08 -7.11 -18.73
C LYS A 262 -18.12 -6.56 -17.76
N ILE A 263 -18.32 -5.25 -17.81
CA ILE A 263 -19.44 -4.58 -17.15
C ILE A 263 -20.57 -4.51 -18.15
N GLU A 264 -21.67 -5.20 -17.85
CA GLU A 264 -22.83 -5.32 -18.73
C GLU A 264 -24.05 -4.71 -18.05
N ALA A 265 -24.88 -4.00 -18.81
CA ALA A 265 -26.17 -3.53 -18.33
C ALA A 265 -27.06 -4.74 -17.98
N ILE A 266 -27.68 -4.68 -16.80
CA ILE A 266 -28.75 -5.61 -16.45
C ILE A 266 -30.02 -5.06 -17.10
N LYS A 267 -30.55 -5.78 -18.09
CA LYS A 267 -31.87 -5.52 -18.65
C LYS A 267 -32.96 -6.03 -17.73
#